data_AF-A0AA40CXF6-F1
#
_entry.id   AF-A0AA40CXF6-F1
#
_cell.length_a   1.000
_cell.length_b   1.000
_cell.length_c   1.000
_cell.angle_alpha   90.00
_cell.angle_beta   90.00
_cell.angle_gamma   90.00
#
_symmetry.space_group_name_H-M   'P 1'
#
loop_
_entity.id
_entity.type
_entity.pdbx_description
1 polymer ?
#
loop_
_entity_poly.entity_id
_entity_poly.type
_entity_poly.pdbx_seq_one_letter_code
_entity_poly.pdbx_strand_id
1 'polypeptide(L)'
;MWVRDNVWIKLSGPGAKFVVTPNSIFGISPDRKAAYKWNNNGVNWETIRTDTAGGGSNSVFAISPNGRDISRWTPDRKWEKISSLGREFAVDGKGHVYGISRNGKVVDKWSVIGQPWTEIGGIYSEFTHIYAGGLGVFAQTKDKLFCYFGEGESW
;
A
#
# COMPACT_ATOMS: atom_id res chain seq x y z
N MET A 1 4.18 -13.04 25.82
CA MET A 1 3.65 -11.75 26.32
C MET A 1 4.86 -10.89 26.62
N TRP A 2 5.08 -9.80 25.87
CA TRP A 2 6.25 -8.94 26.09
C TRP A 2 6.09 -8.17 27.40
N VAL A 3 7.14 -8.15 28.22
CA VAL A 3 7.23 -7.28 29.40
C VAL A 3 7.32 -5.84 28.87
N ARG A 4 6.48 -4.95 29.42
CA ARG A 4 6.40 -3.54 29.03
C ARG A 4 7.54 -2.75 29.69
N ASP A 5 8.77 -3.10 29.35
CA ASP A 5 9.91 -2.26 29.67
C ASP A 5 10.07 -1.24 28.54
N ASN A 6 10.37 0.02 28.86
CA ASN A 6 10.65 1.09 27.89
C ASN A 6 12.00 0.86 27.18
N VAL A 7 12.16 -0.29 26.55
CA VAL A 7 13.38 -0.75 25.90
C VAL A 7 13.11 -1.04 24.43
N TRP A 8 14.03 -0.61 23.57
CA TRP A 8 13.99 -0.95 22.15
C TRP A 8 14.41 -2.40 21.95
N ILE A 9 13.59 -3.18 21.25
CA ILE A 9 13.90 -4.55 20.87
C ILE A 9 14.10 -4.61 19.35
N LYS A 10 15.25 -5.14 18.91
CA LYS A 10 15.52 -5.35 17.49
C LYS A 10 14.69 -6.53 16.98
N LEU A 11 13.79 -6.28 16.03
CA LEU A 11 12.90 -7.30 15.43
C LEU A 11 13.37 -7.83 14.07
N SER A 12 14.16 -7.06 13.31
CA SER A 12 14.62 -7.44 11.97
C SER A 12 15.91 -6.72 11.54
N GLY A 13 16.45 -7.15 10.40
CA GLY A 13 17.37 -6.36 9.59
C GLY A 13 16.65 -5.27 8.78
N PRO A 14 17.34 -4.62 7.83
CA PRO A 14 16.77 -3.54 7.03
C PRO A 14 15.62 -4.05 6.15
N GLY A 15 14.66 -3.15 5.87
CA GLY A 15 13.58 -3.37 4.90
C GLY A 15 13.32 -2.09 4.11
N ALA A 16 12.85 -2.22 2.88
CA ALA A 16 12.51 -1.08 2.03
C ALA A 16 11.26 -0.33 2.53
N LYS A 17 10.35 -1.06 3.20
CA LYS A 17 9.14 -0.51 3.82
C LYS A 17 8.67 -1.45 4.93
N PHE A 18 8.15 -0.88 6.02
CA PHE A 18 7.44 -1.62 7.06
C PHE A 18 6.04 -1.04 7.25
N VAL A 19 5.08 -1.90 7.56
CA VAL A 19 3.71 -1.51 7.89
C VAL A 19 3.28 -2.26 9.14
N VAL A 20 2.79 -1.50 10.12
CA VAL A 20 2.26 -2.03 11.37
C VAL A 20 0.74 -1.98 11.29
N THR A 21 0.09 -3.10 11.60
CA THR A 21 -1.37 -3.19 11.77
C THR A 21 -1.66 -3.58 13.23
N PRO A 22 -2.92 -3.52 13.69
CA PRO A 22 -3.28 -3.95 15.05
C PRO A 22 -2.89 -5.40 15.38
N ASN A 23 -2.72 -6.25 14.36
CA ASN A 23 -2.53 -7.70 14.53
C ASN A 23 -1.16 -8.22 14.11
N SER A 24 -0.35 -7.42 13.40
CA SER A 24 0.91 -7.89 12.82
C SER A 24 1.79 -6.74 12.33
N ILE A 25 3.06 -7.04 12.06
CA ILE A 25 3.95 -6.19 11.28
C ILE A 25 4.20 -6.87 9.92
N PHE A 26 4.33 -6.08 8.87
CA PHE A 26 4.70 -6.52 7.55
C PHE A 26 5.92 -5.76 7.06
N GLY A 27 6.83 -6.42 6.36
CA GLY A 27 8.07 -5.86 5.87
C GLY A 27 8.31 -6.21 4.41
N ILE A 28 8.84 -5.27 3.65
CA ILE A 28 9.34 -5.48 2.28
C ILE A 28 10.86 -5.57 2.33
N SER A 29 11.45 -6.58 1.68
CA SER A 29 12.91 -6.70 1.58
C SER A 29 13.55 -5.46 0.96
N PRO A 30 14.82 -5.15 1.27
CA PRO A 30 15.52 -4.01 0.67
C PRO A 30 15.52 -4.01 -0.86
N ASP A 31 15.62 -5.19 -1.48
CA ASP A 31 15.57 -5.39 -2.93
C ASP A 31 14.15 -5.40 -3.51
N ARG A 32 13.12 -5.25 -2.66
CA ARG A 32 11.69 -5.26 -3.00
C ARG A 32 11.23 -6.55 -3.70
N LYS A 33 11.98 -7.64 -3.53
CA LYS A 33 11.64 -8.95 -4.09
C LYS A 33 10.86 -9.83 -3.14
N ALA A 34 10.66 -9.45 -1.89
CA ALA A 34 9.90 -10.28 -0.96
C ALA A 34 9.10 -9.45 0.04
N ALA A 35 7.94 -9.97 0.41
CA ALA A 35 7.12 -9.48 1.51
C ALA A 35 7.07 -10.52 2.63
N TYR A 36 7.19 -10.02 3.85
CA TYR A 36 7.23 -10.82 5.05
C TYR A 36 6.17 -10.37 6.04
N LYS A 37 5.63 -11.32 6.80
CA LYS A 37 4.76 -11.09 7.94
C LYS A 37 5.49 -11.46 9.22
N TRP A 38 5.45 -10.60 10.23
CA TRP A 38 5.97 -10.92 11.54
C TRP A 38 5.04 -11.88 12.28
N ASN A 39 5.58 -12.96 12.84
CA ASN A 39 4.79 -14.05 13.45
C ASN A 39 4.38 -13.79 14.90
N ASN A 40 4.40 -12.52 15.35
CA ASN A 40 4.12 -12.12 16.74
C ASN A 40 5.01 -12.82 17.79
N ASN A 41 6.16 -13.40 17.36
CA ASN A 41 7.08 -14.13 18.23
C ASN A 41 8.54 -13.88 17.84
N GLY A 42 9.27 -13.14 18.68
CA GLY A 42 10.71 -12.88 18.53
C GLY A 42 11.08 -12.22 17.20
N VAL A 43 12.16 -12.70 16.58
CA VAL A 43 12.70 -12.21 15.30
C VAL A 43 12.22 -13.04 14.10
N ASN A 44 11.16 -13.83 14.26
CA ASN A 44 10.68 -14.73 13.22
C ASN A 44 9.69 -14.03 12.28
N TRP A 45 10.00 -14.12 10.99
CA TRP A 45 9.19 -13.59 9.90
C TRP A 45 8.82 -14.71 8.93
N GLU A 46 7.57 -14.79 8.53
CA GLU A 46 7.07 -15.68 7.50
C GLU A 46 7.14 -14.96 6.14
N THR A 47 7.76 -15.58 5.14
CA THR A 47 7.69 -15.11 3.75
C THR A 47 6.26 -15.33 3.24
N ILE A 48 5.54 -14.25 2.96
CA ILE A 48 4.17 -14.32 2.43
C ILE A 48 4.12 -14.06 0.93
N ARG A 49 5.21 -13.55 0.35
CA ARG A 49 5.35 -13.34 -1.10
C ARG A 49 6.80 -13.14 -1.52
N THR A 50 7.16 -13.57 -2.73
CA THR A 50 8.52 -13.48 -3.29
C THR A 50 8.60 -12.61 -4.55
N ASP A 51 7.77 -11.55 -4.61
CA ASP A 51 7.69 -10.66 -5.78
C ASP A 51 6.97 -9.31 -5.48
N THR A 52 7.25 -8.60 -4.38
CA THR A 52 6.35 -7.50 -3.92
C THR A 52 6.99 -6.22 -3.40
N ALA A 53 6.37 -5.09 -3.78
CA ALA A 53 6.42 -3.82 -3.06
C ALA A 53 5.02 -3.39 -2.56
N GLY A 54 4.82 -3.16 -1.26
CA GLY A 54 3.59 -2.51 -0.76
C GLY A 54 3.12 -2.85 0.67
N GLY A 55 2.31 -1.97 1.29
CA GLY A 55 1.61 -2.20 2.56
C GLY A 55 0.60 -1.08 2.92
N GLY A 56 -0.32 -1.35 3.87
CA GLY A 56 -1.40 -0.43 4.33
C GLY A 56 -2.00 -0.76 5.72
N SER A 57 -2.81 0.16 6.27
CA SER A 57 -3.14 0.31 7.72
C SER A 57 -3.82 -0.87 8.43
N ASN A 58 -4.50 -1.76 7.72
CA ASN A 58 -5.18 -2.95 8.28
C ASN A 58 -5.16 -4.16 7.33
N SER A 59 -4.55 -4.04 6.16
CA SER A 59 -4.44 -5.08 5.13
C SER A 59 -3.16 -4.84 4.35
N VAL A 60 -2.51 -5.92 3.94
CA VAL A 60 -1.30 -5.82 3.11
C VAL A 60 -1.74 -5.72 1.67
N PHE A 61 -1.18 -4.74 0.97
CA PHE A 61 -1.37 -4.56 -0.45
C PHE A 61 -0.01 -4.60 -1.12
N ALA A 62 0.04 -5.02 -2.38
CA ALA A 62 1.26 -5.30 -3.10
C ALA A 62 1.11 -4.89 -4.55
N ILE A 63 2.11 -4.24 -5.12
CA ILE A 63 2.29 -4.16 -6.58
C ILE A 63 3.18 -5.31 -7.03
N SER A 64 2.78 -5.98 -8.12
CA SER A 64 3.58 -7.00 -8.81
C SER A 64 4.88 -6.41 -9.38
N PRO A 65 5.95 -7.18 -9.60
CA PRO A 65 7.25 -6.63 -9.99
C PRO A 65 7.26 -5.94 -11.36
N ASN A 66 6.38 -6.37 -12.26
CA ASN A 66 6.18 -5.73 -13.55
C ASN A 66 5.40 -4.40 -13.46
N GLY A 67 5.07 -3.97 -12.24
CA GLY A 67 4.27 -2.80 -11.94
C GLY A 67 2.78 -3.03 -12.08
N ARG A 68 2.31 -4.06 -12.81
CA ARG A 68 0.98 -4.05 -13.44
C ARG A 68 -0.18 -4.25 -12.48
N ASP A 69 -0.02 -5.09 -11.48
CA ASP A 69 -1.14 -5.61 -10.70
C ASP A 69 -1.03 -5.19 -9.24
N ILE A 70 -2.11 -4.60 -8.71
CA ILE A 70 -2.26 -4.37 -7.27
C ILE A 70 -3.01 -5.57 -6.71
N SER A 71 -2.46 -6.21 -5.69
CA SER A 71 -3.04 -7.36 -5.01
C SER A 71 -3.17 -7.09 -3.52
N ARG A 72 -4.17 -7.70 -2.88
CA ARG A 72 -4.40 -7.66 -1.43
C ARG A 72 -4.12 -9.01 -0.82
N TRP A 73 -3.50 -9.03 0.36
CA TRP A 73 -3.41 -10.22 1.21
C TRP A 73 -4.72 -10.42 1.96
N THR A 74 -5.35 -11.56 1.75
CA THR A 74 -6.66 -11.90 2.29
C THR A 74 -6.55 -12.62 3.65
N PRO A 75 -7.62 -12.65 4.46
CA PRO A 75 -7.65 -13.42 5.71
C PRO A 75 -7.39 -14.92 5.53
N ASP A 76 -7.77 -15.51 4.39
CA ASP A 76 -7.51 -16.92 4.05
C ASP A 76 -6.07 -17.17 3.55
N ARG A 77 -5.16 -16.21 3.77
CA ARG A 77 -3.73 -16.30 3.47
C ARG A 77 -3.44 -16.49 1.98
N LYS A 78 -4.13 -15.72 1.13
CA LYS A 78 -3.90 -15.70 -0.32
C LYS A 78 -3.73 -14.27 -0.82
N TRP A 79 -3.18 -14.17 -2.01
CA TRP A 79 -3.14 -12.92 -2.75
C TRP A 79 -4.33 -12.87 -3.71
N GLU A 80 -5.15 -11.84 -3.57
CA GLU A 80 -6.26 -11.53 -4.46
C GLU A 80 -5.89 -10.30 -5.29
N LYS A 81 -5.93 -10.42 -6.61
CA LYS A 81 -5.71 -9.27 -7.51
C LYS A 81 -6.92 -8.34 -7.41
N ILE A 82 -6.67 -7.09 -7.05
CA ILE A 82 -7.71 -6.06 -6.94
C ILE A 82 -7.65 -5.04 -8.06
N SER A 83 -6.51 -4.89 -8.76
CA SER A 83 -6.39 -3.93 -9.88
C SER A 83 -5.28 -4.30 -10.86
N SER A 84 -5.38 -3.76 -12.08
CA SER A 84 -4.33 -3.76 -13.10
C SER A 84 -3.76 -2.36 -13.41
N LEU A 85 -4.00 -1.39 -12.53
CA LEU A 85 -3.63 0.02 -12.76
C LEU A 85 -2.12 0.28 -12.62
N GLY A 86 -1.33 -0.68 -12.17
CA GLY A 86 -0.17 -0.35 -11.37
C GLY A 86 0.95 0.44 -12.11
N ARG A 87 1.03 1.71 -11.74
CA ARG A 87 2.28 2.45 -11.69
C ARG A 87 2.73 2.63 -10.24
N GLU A 88 1.80 3.08 -9.39
CA GLU A 88 2.02 3.31 -7.96
C GLU A 88 0.69 3.22 -7.20
N PHE A 89 0.75 3.00 -5.89
CA PHE A 89 -0.43 3.02 -5.03
C PHE A 89 -0.11 3.54 -3.62
N ALA A 90 -1.14 4.05 -2.96
CA ALA A 90 -1.14 4.40 -1.55
C ALA A 90 -2.36 3.80 -0.84
N VAL A 91 -2.27 3.67 0.48
CA VAL A 91 -3.37 3.15 1.32
C VAL A 91 -3.55 4.08 2.50
N ASP A 92 -4.77 4.56 2.72
CA ASP A 92 -5.06 5.43 3.86
C ASP A 92 -5.25 4.63 5.17
N GLY A 93 -5.46 5.35 6.28
CA GLY A 93 -5.73 4.76 7.59
C GLY A 93 -6.99 3.89 7.64
N LYS A 94 -7.96 4.10 6.74
CA LYS A 94 -9.23 3.38 6.66
C LYS A 94 -9.15 2.13 5.78
N GLY A 95 -8.03 1.93 5.07
CA GLY A 95 -7.82 0.80 4.17
C GLY A 95 -8.30 1.05 2.74
N HIS A 96 -8.66 2.29 2.40
CA HIS A 96 -8.90 2.65 0.99
C HIS A 96 -7.58 2.59 0.24
N VAL A 97 -7.61 2.01 -0.96
CA VAL A 97 -6.45 1.93 -1.84
C VAL A 97 -6.63 2.97 -2.95
N TYR A 98 -5.57 3.71 -3.20
CA TYR A 98 -5.52 4.69 -4.28
C TYR A 98 -4.44 4.25 -5.25
N GLY A 99 -4.79 4.10 -6.52
CA GLY A 99 -3.89 3.62 -7.56
C GLY A 99 -3.74 4.68 -8.63
N ILE A 100 -2.52 4.86 -9.13
CA ILE A 100 -2.30 5.65 -10.34
C ILE A 100 -2.11 4.72 -11.51
N SER A 101 -2.87 4.98 -12.58
CA SER A 101 -2.82 4.22 -13.82
C SER A 101 -1.43 4.23 -14.46
N ARG A 102 -1.14 3.19 -15.23
CA ARG A 102 0.16 2.97 -15.86
C ARG A 102 0.68 4.18 -16.66
N ASN A 103 -0.22 4.94 -17.28
CA ASN A 103 0.12 6.05 -18.15
C ASN A 103 0.25 7.41 -17.45
N GLY A 104 0.11 7.50 -16.12
CA GLY A 104 0.21 8.79 -15.44
C GLY A 104 -1.11 9.53 -15.28
N LYS A 105 -2.15 9.13 -15.99
CA LYS A 105 -3.27 10.02 -16.31
C LYS A 105 -4.52 9.82 -15.47
N VAL A 106 -4.62 8.75 -14.71
CA VAL A 106 -5.83 8.45 -13.95
C VAL A 106 -5.43 8.06 -12.53
N VAL A 107 -6.14 8.61 -11.56
CA VAL A 107 -6.09 8.21 -10.16
C VAL A 107 -7.42 7.58 -9.82
N ASP A 108 -7.38 6.31 -9.43
CA ASP A 108 -8.55 5.56 -9.02
C ASP A 108 -8.52 5.24 -7.53
N LYS A 109 -9.71 5.19 -6.93
CA LYS A 109 -9.95 4.80 -5.54
C LYS A 109 -10.66 3.45 -5.50
N TRP A 110 -10.17 2.56 -4.66
CA TRP A 110 -10.84 1.34 -4.26
C TRP A 110 -11.16 1.37 -2.77
N SER A 111 -12.44 1.19 -2.46
CA SER A 111 -12.91 1.34 -1.09
C SER A 111 -13.45 0.04 -0.49
N VAL A 112 -14.03 -0.84 -1.31
CA VAL A 112 -14.78 -2.01 -0.83
C VAL A 112 -14.53 -3.20 -1.75
N ILE A 113 -14.39 -4.38 -1.15
CA ILE A 113 -14.24 -5.65 -1.86
C ILE A 113 -15.45 -5.91 -2.76
N GLY A 114 -15.21 -6.34 -3.99
CA GLY A 114 -16.25 -6.64 -4.96
C GLY A 114 -16.92 -5.40 -5.60
N GLN A 115 -16.53 -4.18 -5.21
CA GLN A 115 -16.96 -2.95 -5.86
C GLN A 115 -15.95 -2.50 -6.92
N PRO A 116 -16.41 -1.85 -8.00
CA PRO A 116 -15.51 -1.29 -9.00
C PRO A 116 -14.64 -0.18 -8.37
N TRP A 117 -13.47 0.03 -8.99
CA TRP A 117 -12.68 1.22 -8.71
C TRP A 117 -13.44 2.46 -9.19
N THR A 118 -13.31 3.55 -8.45
CA THR A 118 -13.89 4.85 -8.81
C THR A 118 -12.78 5.77 -9.27
N GLU A 119 -12.90 6.33 -10.47
CA GLU A 119 -12.00 7.38 -10.95
C GLU A 119 -12.21 8.64 -10.11
N ILE A 120 -11.14 9.18 -9.53
CA ILE A 120 -11.16 10.36 -8.67
C ILE A 120 -10.24 11.49 -9.15
N GLY A 121 -9.60 11.34 -10.31
CA GLY A 121 -8.80 12.38 -10.92
C GLY A 121 -8.11 11.95 -12.21
N GLY A 122 -7.92 12.89 -13.15
CA GLY A 122 -7.22 12.58 -14.40
C GLY A 122 -6.94 13.71 -15.40
N ILE A 123 -7.27 14.98 -15.06
CA ILE A 123 -6.94 16.12 -15.93
C ILE A 123 -5.45 16.41 -16.05
N TYR A 124 -4.67 16.08 -15.03
CA TYR A 124 -3.24 16.38 -15.00
C TYR A 124 -2.49 15.13 -15.46
N SER A 125 -2.09 15.11 -16.73
CA SER A 125 -1.66 13.88 -17.43
C SER A 125 -0.31 13.27 -17.04
N GLU A 126 0.26 13.59 -15.88
CA GLU A 126 1.64 13.21 -15.53
C GLU A 126 1.85 13.00 -14.03
N PHE A 127 0.90 12.36 -13.34
CA PHE A 127 1.19 11.94 -11.97
C PHE A 127 2.37 10.98 -11.95
N THR A 128 3.17 11.05 -10.90
CA THR A 128 4.36 10.22 -10.65
C THR A 128 4.15 9.45 -9.36
N HIS A 129 3.81 10.14 -8.27
CA HIS A 129 3.62 9.57 -6.93
C HIS A 129 2.23 9.81 -6.34
N ILE A 130 1.83 8.91 -5.42
CA ILE A 130 0.60 9.06 -4.63
C ILE A 130 0.87 8.75 -3.16
N TYR A 131 0.25 9.53 -2.29
CA TYR A 131 0.36 9.43 -0.85
C TYR A 131 -1.04 9.43 -0.25
N ALA A 132 -1.26 8.63 0.79
CA ALA A 132 -2.53 8.59 1.49
C ALA A 132 -2.26 8.45 2.99
N GLY A 133 -2.98 9.22 3.80
CA GLY A 133 -2.80 9.25 5.25
C GLY A 133 -3.90 10.04 5.95
N GLY A 134 -3.71 10.31 7.24
CA GLY A 134 -4.71 11.01 8.06
C GLY A 134 -5.04 12.44 7.61
N LEU A 135 -4.18 13.06 6.80
CA LEU A 135 -4.36 14.41 6.27
C LEU A 135 -5.06 14.44 4.89
N GLY A 136 -5.38 13.28 4.31
CA GLY A 136 -5.97 13.17 2.98
C GLY A 136 -5.10 12.41 2.00
N VAL A 137 -5.45 12.52 0.72
CA VAL A 137 -4.74 11.88 -0.39
C VAL A 137 -4.05 12.95 -1.19
N PHE A 138 -2.79 12.70 -1.56
CA PHE A 138 -1.99 13.63 -2.34
C PHE A 138 -1.41 12.93 -3.56
N ALA A 139 -1.49 13.58 -4.71
CA ALA A 139 -0.93 13.07 -5.96
C ALA A 139 0.06 14.09 -6.53
N GLN A 140 1.26 13.64 -6.88
CA GLN A 140 2.35 14.49 -7.33
C GLN A 140 2.57 14.32 -8.82
N THR A 141 2.70 15.41 -9.57
CA THR A 141 3.30 15.43 -10.91
C THR A 141 4.76 15.88 -10.81
N LYS A 142 5.49 15.97 -11.92
CA LYS A 142 6.86 16.48 -11.93
C LYS A 142 7.00 17.84 -11.20
N ASP A 143 6.01 18.72 -11.35
CA ASP A 143 6.12 20.12 -10.94
C ASP A 143 5.04 20.56 -9.91
N LYS A 144 4.05 19.72 -9.61
CA LYS A 144 2.90 20.08 -8.77
C LYS A 144 2.51 18.99 -7.79
N LEU A 145 1.88 19.39 -6.68
CA LEU A 145 1.26 18.49 -5.71
C LEU A 145 -0.23 18.84 -5.62
N PHE A 146 -1.08 17.82 -5.73
CA PHE A 146 -2.54 17.93 -5.68
C PHE A 146 -3.04 17.22 -4.42
N CYS A 147 -4.16 17.68 -3.86
CA CYS A 147 -4.81 17.05 -2.72
C CYS A 147 -6.26 16.68 -3.03
N TYR A 148 -6.74 15.57 -2.48
CA TYR A 148 -8.10 15.06 -2.62
C TYR A 148 -8.70 14.76 -1.24
N PHE A 149 -9.87 15.35 -0.95
CA PHE A 149 -10.54 15.31 0.36
C PHE A 149 -11.74 14.36 0.44
N GLY A 150 -12.11 13.66 -0.65
CA GLY A 150 -13.10 12.58 -0.59
C GLY A 150 -14.52 12.94 -1.03
N GLU A 151 -14.82 14.19 -1.35
CA GLU A 151 -16.12 14.63 -1.89
C GLU A 151 -15.92 15.59 -3.08
N GLY A 152 -16.55 15.26 -4.21
CA GLY A 152 -16.62 16.11 -5.41
C GLY A 152 -16.05 15.45 -6.68
N GLU A 153 -16.95 15.04 -7.58
CA GLU A 153 -16.65 15.05 -9.02
C GLU A 153 -16.54 16.51 -9.45
N SER A 154 -15.35 17.11 -9.34
CA SER A 154 -14.91 18.23 -10.18
C SER A 154 -13.50 18.63 -9.79
N TRP A 155 -12.60 18.57 -10.76
CA TRP A 155 -11.47 19.48 -10.89
C TRP A 155 -11.77 20.44 -12.02
#